data_AF-A0A0D2GG38-F1
#
_entry.id   AF-A0A0D2GG38-F1
#
_cell.length_a   1.000
_cell.length_b   1.000
_cell.length_c   1.000
_cell.angle_alpha   90.00
_cell.angle_beta   90.00
_cell.angle_gamma   90.00
#
_symmetry.space_group_name_H-M   'P 1'
#
loop_
_entity.id
_entity.type
_entity.pdbx_description
1 polymer ?
#
loop_
_entity_poly.entity_id
_entity_poly.type
_entity_poly.pdbx_seq_one_letter_code
_entity_poly.pdbx_strand_id
1 'polypeptide(L)'
;MKIKQTTLLLFLTLTILLIGGIVALIVVCSVNHGLAPVENASRTVAGVDWRLSLTWKTLPSFLFQIYGMCVAAIVDAFGFRQPFTELARDGGAIARKSIALDYQSFFPGQREYEVFRNGHWHLGIGFVVSQTLRVALSPLAAHMLVEQTHRNHQSPSLLQDSAFSSTTSLNGSIDWDLSTIIGAASSTLVYGGSYPRWSNGQHVFLNFSSPNLPGGNISQPKVVATTQPYFAKLECQTVSDVCDRMIRITDPDSLDGNGGTWWLNGTNRGCYWSTNLQISNGFTTYLQTSLKVTCGAHRDSLFSGRMIVVGATNVNFSKTVPTVITCIPTYWNAQARISMNLDQDSRNSILGFELNETKELRPQFWDSFEYELNQVKSIDTTLTGGTCAASATDFGRVVLDNARLINNADAMKEESLTSSSQQVFATVYPLLVNDFMIRPNERSVDITGNLTFTTNRLFVYNISASIILGLLVCVAILLVMICRYTEGHDSMLLEELIGIIGYAGILVDSVVNKIATAIRGGANYQGKTTGDAMKVLDTRDGTVPSSFATYEEDQAATRIALQSRVSEIEFIEKYFLSNVGGNAQRPLDISQPQPRNVD
;
A
#
# COMPACT_ATOMS: atom_id res chain seq x y z
N MET A 1 -37.03 -32.76 8.28
CA MET A 1 -36.62 -31.80 9.32
C MET A 1 -37.78 -31.08 9.99
N LYS A 2 -38.36 -31.75 10.99
CA LYS A 2 -38.90 -31.03 12.15
C LYS A 2 -37.81 -30.07 12.62
N ILE A 3 -37.97 -28.76 12.37
CA ILE A 3 -36.99 -27.76 12.78
C ILE A 3 -37.00 -27.80 14.30
N LYS A 4 -36.02 -28.50 14.87
CA LYS A 4 -35.90 -28.61 16.32
C LYS A 4 -35.58 -27.20 16.82
N GLN A 5 -36.29 -26.76 17.86
CA GLN A 5 -36.03 -25.48 18.52
C GLN A 5 -34.55 -25.33 18.91
N THR A 6 -33.91 -26.45 19.28
CA THR A 6 -32.47 -26.52 19.54
C THR A 6 -31.61 -26.11 18.35
N THR A 7 -32.00 -26.45 17.12
CA THR A 7 -31.29 -26.06 15.90
C THR A 7 -31.43 -24.56 15.66
N LEU A 8 -32.64 -23.99 15.81
CA LEU A 8 -32.84 -22.55 15.67
C LEU A 8 -32.05 -21.77 16.72
N LEU A 9 -32.05 -22.23 17.97
CA LEU A 9 -31.31 -21.60 19.06
C LEU A 9 -29.80 -21.68 18.82
N LEU A 10 -29.30 -22.81 18.30
CA LEU A 10 -27.91 -22.94 17.89
C LEU A 10 -27.55 -21.93 16.78
N PHE A 11 -28.38 -21.80 15.74
CA PHE A 11 -28.14 -20.81 14.68
C PHE A 11 -28.24 -19.36 15.18
N LEU A 12 -29.12 -19.07 16.13
CA LEU A 12 -29.20 -17.76 16.77
C LEU A 12 -27.92 -17.46 17.55
N THR A 13 -27.43 -18.41 18.35
CA THR A 13 -26.16 -18.25 19.09
C THR A 13 -24.97 -18.06 18.15
N LEU A 14 -24.89 -18.81 17.04
CA LEU A 14 -23.87 -18.64 16.01
C LEU A 14 -23.93 -17.24 15.38
N THR A 15 -25.14 -16.73 15.11
CA THR A 15 -25.35 -15.40 14.54
C THR A 15 -24.85 -14.30 15.49
N ILE A 16 -25.16 -14.43 16.79
CA ILE A 16 -24.69 -13.50 17.83
C ILE A 16 -23.16 -13.54 17.94
N LEU A 17 -22.56 -14.73 17.87
CA LEU A 17 -21.10 -14.89 17.89
C LEU A 17 -20.44 -14.24 16.66
N LEU A 18 -21.02 -14.38 15.47
CA LEU A 18 -20.53 -13.70 14.26
C LEU A 18 -20.60 -12.18 14.40
N ILE A 19 -21.73 -11.65 14.91
CA ILE A 19 -21.89 -10.22 15.21
C ILE A 19 -20.79 -9.74 16.17
N GLY A 20 -20.61 -10.44 17.30
CA GLY A 20 -19.59 -10.12 18.29
C GLY A 20 -18.16 -10.18 17.72
N GLY A 21 -17.87 -11.17 16.87
CA GLY A 21 -16.59 -11.31 16.19
C GLY A 21 -16.27 -10.15 15.25
N ILE A 22 -17.24 -9.71 14.44
CA ILE A 22 -17.06 -8.55 13.56
C ILE A 22 -16.83 -7.27 14.36
N VAL A 23 -17.60 -7.04 15.43
CA VAL A 23 -17.44 -5.87 16.30
C VAL A 23 -16.06 -5.89 16.97
N ALA A 24 -15.61 -7.04 17.47
CA ALA A 24 -14.28 -7.19 18.05
C ALA A 24 -13.18 -6.89 17.02
N LEU A 25 -13.31 -7.37 15.78
CA LEU A 25 -12.36 -7.06 14.71
C LEU A 25 -12.30 -5.56 14.41
N ILE A 26 -13.44 -4.86 14.35
CA ILE A 26 -13.50 -3.41 14.15
C ILE A 26 -12.77 -2.69 15.30
N VAL A 27 -13.07 -3.04 16.54
CA VAL A 27 -12.46 -2.41 17.73
C VAL A 27 -10.95 -2.64 17.73
N VAL A 28 -10.50 -3.90 17.58
CA VAL A 28 -9.07 -4.24 17.54
C VAL A 28 -8.36 -3.51 16.39
N CYS A 29 -8.96 -3.47 15.21
CA CYS A 29 -8.41 -2.75 14.06
C CYS A 29 -8.27 -1.25 14.32
N SER A 30 -9.24 -0.63 15.01
CA SER A 30 -9.21 0.79 15.35
C SER A 30 -8.14 1.14 16.39
N VAL A 31 -7.98 0.30 17.41
CA VAL A 31 -7.01 0.52 18.50
C VAL A 31 -5.58 0.28 18.01
N ASN A 32 -5.36 -0.77 17.23
CA ASN A 32 -4.02 -1.18 16.80
C ASN A 32 -3.56 -0.54 15.48
N HIS A 33 -4.36 0.36 14.90
CA HIS A 33 -4.10 0.97 13.58
C HIS A 33 -3.85 -0.07 12.49
N GLY A 34 -4.75 -1.06 12.43
CA GLY A 34 -4.66 -2.25 11.58
C GLY A 34 -4.50 -3.55 12.37
N LEU A 35 -4.88 -4.68 11.75
CA LEU A 35 -4.88 -6.00 12.38
C LEU A 35 -3.50 -6.65 12.36
N ALA A 36 -2.90 -6.75 11.18
CA ALA A 36 -1.63 -7.43 10.95
C ALA A 36 -0.87 -6.79 9.78
N PRO A 37 0.48 -6.76 9.84
CA PRO A 37 1.29 -6.42 8.68
C PRO A 37 1.11 -7.46 7.57
N VAL A 38 1.06 -6.99 6.33
CA VAL A 38 0.94 -7.83 5.14
C VAL A 38 2.33 -8.07 4.57
N GLU A 39 2.81 -9.30 4.67
CA GLU A 39 4.01 -9.72 3.95
C GLU A 39 3.62 -10.24 2.56
N ASN A 40 4.34 -9.79 1.53
CA ASN A 40 4.23 -10.29 0.16
C ASN A 40 4.90 -11.67 -0.02
N ALA A 41 4.86 -12.50 1.01
CA ALA A 41 5.36 -13.86 0.94
C ALA A 41 4.38 -14.71 0.12
N SER A 42 4.79 -15.09 -1.09
CA SER A 42 4.17 -16.21 -1.81
C SER A 42 4.64 -17.51 -1.16
N ARG A 43 3.70 -18.31 -0.66
CA ARG A 43 4.00 -19.69 -0.27
C ARG A 43 3.40 -20.62 -1.32
N THR A 44 4.24 -21.46 -1.90
CA THR A 44 3.77 -22.54 -2.77
C THR A 44 3.16 -23.64 -1.91
N VAL A 45 1.86 -23.87 -2.06
CA VAL A 45 1.17 -25.00 -1.42
C VAL A 45 0.55 -25.84 -2.54
N ALA A 46 0.93 -27.11 -2.62
CA ALA A 46 0.50 -28.03 -3.68
C ALA A 46 0.76 -27.51 -5.12
N GLY A 47 1.89 -26.82 -5.34
CA GLY A 47 2.27 -26.30 -6.66
C GLY A 47 1.53 -25.03 -7.10
N VAL A 48 0.65 -24.48 -6.25
CA VAL A 48 -0.02 -23.19 -6.48
C VAL A 48 0.63 -22.12 -5.61
N ASP A 49 1.03 -21.00 -6.23
CA ASP A 49 1.49 -19.81 -5.53
C ASP A 49 0.34 -19.19 -4.75
N TRP A 50 0.21 -19.61 -3.48
CA TRP A 50 -0.79 -19.05 -2.59
C TRP A 50 -0.26 -17.71 -2.07
N ARG A 51 -0.70 -16.63 -2.70
CA ARG A 51 -0.52 -15.29 -2.14
C ARG A 51 -1.32 -15.22 -0.85
N LEU A 52 -0.67 -14.80 0.23
CA LEU A 52 -1.31 -14.59 1.53
C LEU A 52 -2.59 -13.74 1.40
N SER A 53 -2.64 -12.87 0.39
CA SER A 53 -3.79 -12.01 0.05
C SER A 53 -5.06 -12.71 -0.41
N LEU A 54 -4.97 -13.94 -0.86
CA LEU A 54 -6.14 -14.76 -1.13
C LEU A 54 -6.77 -15.20 0.20
N THR A 55 -5.98 -15.57 1.20
CA THR A 55 -6.47 -16.18 2.45
C THR A 55 -7.43 -15.26 3.21
N TRP A 56 -7.10 -13.98 3.40
CA TRP A 56 -7.98 -13.06 4.15
C TRP A 56 -9.20 -12.58 3.36
N LYS A 57 -9.23 -12.76 2.03
CA LYS A 57 -10.39 -12.44 1.19
C LYS A 57 -11.32 -13.64 1.01
N THR A 58 -10.77 -14.83 0.82
CA THR A 58 -11.54 -16.05 0.56
C THR A 58 -12.14 -16.65 1.83
N LEU A 59 -11.42 -16.63 2.95
CA LEU A 59 -11.89 -17.26 4.19
C LEU A 59 -13.19 -16.63 4.73
N PRO A 60 -13.32 -15.30 4.87
CA PRO A 60 -14.59 -14.71 5.31
C PRO A 60 -15.72 -15.04 4.33
N SER A 61 -15.47 -14.89 3.03
CA SER A 61 -16.45 -15.16 1.97
C SER A 61 -16.98 -16.59 2.02
N PHE A 62 -16.09 -17.57 2.21
CA PHE A 62 -16.44 -18.98 2.33
C PHE A 62 -17.30 -19.26 3.58
N LEU A 63 -16.89 -18.74 4.75
CA LEU A 63 -17.64 -18.90 5.99
C LEU A 63 -19.05 -18.31 5.89
N PHE A 64 -19.15 -17.11 5.32
CA PHE A 64 -20.42 -16.43 5.13
C PHE A 64 -21.29 -17.11 4.06
N GLN A 65 -20.72 -17.70 3.01
CA GLN A 65 -21.47 -18.48 2.03
C GLN A 65 -22.12 -19.70 2.66
N ILE A 66 -21.37 -20.45 3.49
CA ILE A 66 -21.92 -21.60 4.23
C ILE A 66 -23.04 -21.14 5.15
N TYR A 67 -22.81 -20.07 5.93
CA TYR A 67 -23.81 -19.51 6.82
C TYR A 67 -25.09 -19.10 6.06
N GLY A 68 -24.95 -18.39 4.93
CA GLY A 68 -26.07 -17.99 4.08
C GLY A 68 -26.87 -19.17 3.53
N MET A 69 -26.19 -20.25 3.10
CA MET A 69 -26.86 -21.48 2.66
C MET A 69 -27.67 -22.13 3.79
N CYS A 70 -27.11 -22.17 5.01
CA CYS A 70 -27.81 -22.73 6.17
C CYS A 70 -29.04 -21.89 6.57
N VAL A 71 -28.91 -20.57 6.65
CA VAL A 71 -30.06 -19.67 6.93
C VAL A 71 -31.15 -19.85 5.89
N ALA A 72 -30.76 -19.97 4.63
CA ALA A 72 -31.71 -20.16 3.56
C ALA A 72 -32.43 -21.51 3.63
N ALA A 73 -31.73 -22.59 3.98
CA ALA A 73 -32.35 -23.89 4.22
C ALA A 73 -33.37 -23.84 5.38
N ILE A 74 -33.10 -23.07 6.44
CA ILE A 74 -34.04 -22.86 7.55
C ILE A 74 -35.29 -22.13 7.06
N VAL A 75 -35.12 -21.06 6.29
CA VAL A 75 -36.25 -20.29 5.74
C VAL A 75 -37.07 -21.13 4.75
N ASP A 76 -36.42 -21.90 3.89
CA ASP A 76 -37.09 -22.78 2.93
C ASP A 76 -37.88 -23.90 3.65
N ALA A 77 -37.32 -24.49 4.71
CA ALA A 77 -38.03 -25.46 5.57
C ALA A 77 -39.19 -24.83 6.35
N PHE A 78 -39.03 -23.59 6.79
CA PHE A 78 -40.10 -22.84 7.44
C PHE A 78 -41.25 -22.52 6.46
N GLY A 79 -40.93 -22.11 5.24
CA GLY A 79 -41.91 -21.88 4.17
C GLY A 79 -42.66 -23.14 3.76
N PHE A 80 -42.00 -24.30 3.80
CA PHE A 80 -42.63 -25.59 3.58
C PHE A 80 -43.66 -25.93 4.67
N ARG A 81 -43.40 -25.55 5.93
CA ARG A 81 -44.30 -25.82 7.06
C ARG A 81 -45.51 -24.89 7.12
N GLN A 82 -45.40 -23.66 6.62
CA GLN A 82 -46.42 -22.62 6.76
C GLN A 82 -47.84 -23.04 6.32
N PRO A 83 -48.04 -23.72 5.18
CA PRO A 83 -49.39 -24.13 4.75
C PRO A 83 -50.07 -25.10 5.73
N PHE A 84 -49.30 -25.97 6.39
CA PHE A 84 -49.80 -26.95 7.35
C PHE A 84 -50.15 -26.31 8.69
N THR A 85 -49.43 -25.25 9.10
CA THR A 85 -49.80 -24.46 10.28
C THR A 85 -51.07 -23.66 10.06
N GLU A 86 -51.31 -23.13 8.85
CA GLU A 86 -52.58 -22.46 8.53
C GLU A 86 -53.74 -23.46 8.49
N LEU A 87 -53.50 -24.69 8.04
CA LEU A 87 -54.50 -25.75 8.05
C LEU A 87 -54.89 -26.20 9.47
N ALA A 88 -53.94 -26.18 10.41
CA ALA A 88 -54.13 -26.55 11.81
C ALA A 88 -54.92 -25.52 12.63
N ARG A 89 -55.13 -24.30 12.10
CA ARG A 89 -55.80 -23.21 12.80
C ARG A 89 -57.29 -23.50 13.03
N ASP A 90 -57.83 -23.06 14.16
CA ASP A 90 -59.24 -23.20 14.50
C ASP A 90 -60.15 -22.65 13.39
N GLY A 91 -60.95 -23.53 12.78
CA GLY A 91 -61.86 -23.20 11.66
C GLY A 91 -61.28 -23.40 10.25
N GLY A 92 -60.04 -23.87 10.13
CA GLY A 92 -59.36 -24.20 8.88
C GLY A 92 -59.05 -22.98 7.99
N ALA A 93 -57.97 -23.07 7.21
CA ALA A 93 -57.62 -22.06 6.22
C ALA A 93 -58.21 -22.37 4.83
N ILE A 94 -58.52 -21.31 4.07
CA ILE A 94 -58.95 -21.37 2.66
C ILE A 94 -57.93 -22.19 1.86
N ALA A 95 -58.40 -23.09 0.99
CA ALA A 95 -57.54 -24.03 0.25
C ALA A 95 -56.43 -23.32 -0.55
N ARG A 96 -56.71 -22.15 -1.13
CA ARG A 96 -55.73 -21.29 -1.79
C ARG A 96 -54.59 -20.78 -0.89
N LYS A 97 -54.81 -20.67 0.41
CA LYS A 97 -53.81 -20.23 1.40
C LYS A 97 -53.11 -21.38 2.12
N SER A 98 -53.61 -22.61 1.97
CA SER A 98 -53.09 -23.81 2.63
C SER A 98 -52.73 -24.89 1.60
N ILE A 99 -53.65 -25.80 1.30
CA ILE A 99 -53.39 -27.08 0.61
C ILE A 99 -52.85 -26.90 -0.81
N ALA A 100 -53.28 -25.85 -1.51
CA ALA A 100 -52.85 -25.60 -2.89
C ALA A 100 -51.63 -24.69 -3.00
N LEU A 101 -51.06 -24.26 -1.87
CA LEU A 101 -49.98 -23.30 -1.84
C LEU A 101 -48.64 -24.01 -1.64
N ASP A 102 -47.89 -24.16 -2.72
CA ASP A 102 -46.50 -24.64 -2.68
C ASP A 102 -45.54 -23.49 -3.01
N TYR A 103 -44.89 -22.97 -1.96
CA TYR A 103 -43.91 -21.90 -2.13
C TYR A 103 -42.61 -22.35 -2.82
N GLN A 104 -42.30 -23.65 -2.85
CA GLN A 104 -41.05 -24.15 -3.46
C GLN A 104 -41.13 -24.21 -4.99
N SER A 105 -42.34 -24.34 -5.54
CA SER A 105 -42.55 -24.39 -7.00
C SER A 105 -42.37 -23.04 -7.70
N PHE A 106 -42.37 -21.92 -6.97
CA PHE A 106 -42.22 -20.59 -7.56
C PHE A 106 -40.76 -20.16 -7.71
N PHE A 107 -40.46 -19.45 -8.80
CA PHE A 107 -39.15 -18.84 -9.02
C PHE A 107 -38.87 -17.74 -7.97
N PRO A 108 -37.59 -17.50 -7.56
CA PRO A 108 -37.22 -16.37 -6.72
C PRO A 108 -37.73 -15.04 -7.31
N GLY A 109 -38.37 -14.21 -6.50
CA GLY A 109 -39.12 -13.02 -6.86
C GLY A 109 -40.63 -13.26 -6.92
N GLN A 110 -41.08 -14.31 -7.62
CA GLN A 110 -42.50 -14.68 -7.68
C GLN A 110 -42.98 -15.26 -6.35
N ARG A 111 -42.13 -16.07 -5.72
CA ARG A 111 -42.39 -16.66 -4.40
C ARG A 111 -42.70 -15.59 -3.37
N GLU A 112 -41.84 -14.59 -3.25
CA GLU A 112 -41.94 -13.48 -2.31
C GLU A 112 -43.24 -12.70 -2.56
N TYR A 113 -43.54 -12.38 -3.83
CA TYR A 113 -44.78 -11.71 -4.21
C TYR A 113 -46.02 -12.50 -3.80
N GLU A 114 -46.06 -13.80 -4.08
CA GLU A 114 -47.18 -14.68 -3.70
C GLU A 114 -47.33 -14.83 -2.19
N VAL A 115 -46.20 -14.90 -1.46
CA VAL A 115 -46.18 -14.94 0.01
C VAL A 115 -46.78 -13.67 0.61
N PHE A 116 -46.40 -12.50 0.11
CA PHE A 116 -46.97 -11.23 0.56
C PHE A 116 -48.45 -11.10 0.20
N ARG A 117 -48.85 -11.52 -1.01
CA ARG A 117 -50.25 -11.51 -1.44
C ARG A 117 -51.15 -12.37 -0.56
N ASN A 118 -50.63 -13.49 -0.07
CA ASN A 118 -51.39 -14.41 0.79
C ASN A 118 -51.43 -13.98 2.26
N GLY A 119 -50.67 -12.95 2.65
CA GLY A 119 -50.64 -12.36 3.99
C GLY A 119 -49.57 -12.94 4.92
N HIS A 120 -48.69 -13.82 4.41
CA HIS A 120 -47.62 -14.44 5.19
C HIS A 120 -46.36 -13.55 5.21
N TRP A 121 -46.49 -12.32 5.70
CA TRP A 121 -45.45 -11.28 5.64
C TRP A 121 -44.11 -11.70 6.25
N HIS A 122 -44.14 -12.45 7.36
CA HIS A 122 -42.95 -12.93 8.07
C HIS A 122 -42.12 -13.90 7.21
N LEU A 123 -42.79 -14.77 6.47
CA LEU A 123 -42.16 -15.67 5.51
C LEU A 123 -41.60 -14.89 4.30
N GLY A 124 -42.33 -13.85 3.85
CA GLY A 124 -41.89 -13.00 2.75
C GLY A 124 -40.59 -12.26 3.07
N ILE A 125 -40.50 -11.68 4.26
CA ILE A 125 -39.27 -11.07 4.78
C ILE A 125 -38.15 -12.11 4.86
N GLY A 126 -38.46 -13.31 5.35
CA GLY A 126 -37.49 -14.41 5.43
C GLY A 126 -36.88 -14.77 4.08
N PHE A 127 -37.71 -14.93 3.04
CA PHE A 127 -37.25 -15.22 1.69
C PHE A 127 -36.40 -14.10 1.09
N VAL A 128 -36.81 -12.83 1.27
CA VAL A 128 -36.03 -11.67 0.81
C VAL A 128 -34.67 -11.64 1.49
N VAL A 129 -34.63 -11.73 2.83
CA VAL A 129 -33.37 -11.70 3.60
C VAL A 129 -32.46 -12.86 3.21
N SER A 130 -33.01 -14.07 3.09
CA SER A 130 -32.29 -15.27 2.63
C SER A 130 -31.66 -15.07 1.24
N GLN A 131 -32.43 -14.53 0.29
CA GLN A 131 -31.93 -14.25 -1.05
C GLN A 131 -30.85 -13.16 -1.05
N THR A 132 -31.03 -12.10 -0.26
CA THR A 132 -30.03 -11.05 -0.09
C THR A 132 -28.73 -11.62 0.49
N LEU A 133 -28.78 -12.50 1.48
CA LEU A 133 -27.58 -13.14 2.04
C LEU A 133 -26.85 -13.98 0.99
N ARG A 134 -27.57 -14.80 0.22
CA ARG A 134 -26.97 -15.66 -0.82
C ARG A 134 -26.21 -14.86 -1.88
N VAL A 135 -26.71 -13.67 -2.24
CA VAL A 135 -26.13 -12.84 -3.31
C VAL A 135 -25.10 -11.84 -2.78
N ALA A 136 -25.43 -11.12 -1.71
CA ALA A 136 -24.63 -9.98 -1.26
C ALA A 136 -23.53 -10.37 -0.27
N LEU A 137 -23.73 -11.41 0.55
CA LEU A 137 -22.86 -11.64 1.71
C LEU A 137 -21.44 -12.05 1.30
N SER A 138 -21.29 -12.87 0.25
CA SER A 138 -19.99 -13.31 -0.27
C SER A 138 -19.15 -12.14 -0.82
N PRO A 139 -19.63 -11.30 -1.77
CA PRO A 139 -18.83 -10.17 -2.24
C PRO A 139 -18.56 -9.15 -1.13
N LEU A 140 -19.51 -8.89 -0.23
CA LEU A 140 -19.25 -7.97 0.89
C LEU A 140 -18.18 -8.51 1.85
N ALA A 141 -18.19 -9.81 2.14
CA ALA A 141 -17.20 -10.46 2.98
C ALA A 141 -15.80 -10.43 2.36
N ALA A 142 -15.69 -10.60 1.04
CA ALA A 142 -14.41 -10.50 0.33
C ALA A 142 -13.76 -9.12 0.46
N HIS A 143 -14.59 -8.08 0.60
CA HIS A 143 -14.17 -6.69 0.79
C HIS A 143 -14.17 -6.24 2.25
N MET A 144 -14.42 -7.14 3.20
CA MET A 144 -14.41 -6.79 4.63
C MET A 144 -12.99 -6.48 5.12
N LEU A 145 -11.97 -7.17 4.58
CA LEU A 145 -10.57 -6.99 4.92
C LEU A 145 -9.81 -6.43 3.73
N VAL A 146 -9.29 -5.22 3.87
CA VAL A 146 -8.60 -4.47 2.81
C VAL A 146 -7.17 -4.16 3.25
N GLU A 147 -6.25 -4.24 2.29
CA GLU A 147 -4.86 -3.82 2.47
C GLU A 147 -4.76 -2.30 2.31
N GLN A 148 -4.21 -1.62 3.31
CA GLN A 148 -3.99 -0.17 3.29
C GLN A 148 -2.58 0.16 3.78
N THR A 149 -2.00 1.21 3.21
CA THR A 149 -0.70 1.74 3.61
C THR A 149 -0.83 2.51 4.92
N HIS A 150 -0.01 2.16 5.91
CA HIS A 150 0.09 2.87 7.17
C HIS A 150 1.47 3.49 7.31
N ARG A 151 1.51 4.78 7.67
CA ARG A 151 2.75 5.52 7.88
C ARG A 151 3.19 5.36 9.32
N ASN A 152 4.31 4.69 9.53
CA ASN A 152 4.91 4.53 10.84
C ASN A 152 5.94 5.63 11.09
N HIS A 153 6.00 6.04 12.34
CA HIS A 153 6.98 6.98 12.87
C HIS A 153 7.75 6.27 13.98
N GLN A 154 9.06 6.19 13.83
CA GLN A 154 9.94 5.61 14.84
C GLN A 154 11.10 6.57 15.07
N SER A 155 11.58 6.68 16.31
CA SER A 155 12.74 7.49 16.63
C SER A 155 13.94 6.59 16.98
N PRO A 156 14.64 6.02 15.97
CA PRO A 156 15.80 5.19 16.24
C PRO A 156 16.99 6.05 16.73
N SER A 157 17.80 5.49 17.61
CA SER A 157 19.17 5.95 17.82
C SER A 157 20.00 5.55 16.60
N LEU A 158 20.66 6.53 15.99
CA LEU A 158 21.61 6.34 14.90
C LEU A 158 23.00 6.54 15.47
N LEU A 159 23.98 5.80 14.94
CA LEU A 159 25.37 5.94 15.38
C LEU A 159 26.11 6.84 14.40
N GLN A 160 26.57 7.98 14.87
CA GLN A 160 27.45 8.84 14.10
C GLN A 160 28.89 8.34 14.24
N ASP A 161 29.34 7.58 13.25
CA ASP A 161 30.64 6.93 13.24
C ASP A 161 31.71 7.78 12.54
N SER A 162 31.40 9.04 12.21
CA SER A 162 32.33 9.93 11.53
C SER A 162 32.49 11.27 12.24
N ALA A 163 33.70 11.81 12.14
CA ALA A 163 34.08 13.10 12.69
C ALA A 163 34.94 13.87 11.67
N PHE A 164 34.86 15.19 11.76
CA PHE A 164 35.71 16.08 10.97
C PHE A 164 37.07 16.23 11.64
N SER A 165 38.13 15.77 10.97
CA SER A 165 39.50 15.99 11.42
C SER A 165 40.02 17.30 10.83
N SER A 166 40.07 18.35 11.65
CA SER A 166 40.70 19.62 11.27
C SER A 166 42.23 19.58 11.31
N THR A 167 42.79 18.58 11.98
CA THR A 167 44.23 18.37 12.18
C THR A 167 44.66 17.13 11.43
N THR A 168 44.96 17.28 10.14
CA THR A 168 45.95 16.37 9.56
C THR A 168 47.28 16.68 10.22
N SER A 169 47.98 15.66 10.74
CA SER A 169 49.26 15.86 11.41
C SER A 169 50.23 16.57 10.45
N LEU A 170 50.52 17.83 10.77
CA LEU A 170 51.39 18.79 10.06
C LEU A 170 52.87 18.35 9.88
N ASN A 171 53.19 17.07 10.12
CA ASN A 171 54.56 16.54 9.99
C ASN A 171 54.77 15.66 8.75
N GLY A 172 53.71 15.30 8.02
CA GLY A 172 53.85 14.71 6.70
C GLY A 172 53.56 15.77 5.64
N SER A 173 54.44 15.95 4.65
CA SER A 173 54.04 16.58 3.40
C SER A 173 52.97 15.68 2.78
N ILE A 174 51.70 15.95 3.09
CA ILE A 174 50.61 15.24 2.43
C ILE A 174 50.64 15.76 1.00
N ASP A 175 51.02 14.88 0.08
CA ASP A 175 50.88 15.09 -1.35
C ASP A 175 49.38 14.99 -1.66
N TRP A 176 48.70 16.13 -1.59
CA TRP A 176 47.28 16.21 -1.89
C TRP A 176 47.14 16.12 -3.41
N ASP A 177 46.93 14.92 -3.94
CA ASP A 177 46.56 14.79 -5.34
C ASP A 177 45.14 15.34 -5.56
N LEU A 178 45.03 16.65 -5.75
CA LEU A 178 43.78 17.35 -6.01
C LEU A 178 43.23 17.04 -7.40
N SER A 179 43.99 16.39 -8.29
CA SER A 179 43.52 16.05 -9.63
C SER A 179 42.26 15.17 -9.58
N THR A 180 42.21 14.23 -8.64
CA THR A 180 41.04 13.35 -8.44
C THR A 180 39.83 14.14 -7.95
N ILE A 181 40.03 15.07 -7.02
CA ILE A 181 38.95 15.92 -6.47
C ILE A 181 38.42 16.89 -7.53
N ILE A 182 39.31 17.55 -8.28
CA ILE A 182 38.95 18.45 -9.38
C ILE A 182 38.28 17.65 -10.50
N GLY A 183 38.76 16.44 -10.80
CA GLY A 183 38.13 15.52 -11.74
C GLY A 183 36.73 15.11 -11.32
N ALA A 184 36.51 14.81 -10.04
CA ALA A 184 35.18 14.53 -9.48
C ALA A 184 34.26 15.76 -9.54
N ALA A 185 34.78 16.95 -9.25
CA ALA A 185 34.05 18.21 -9.38
C ALA A 185 33.65 18.46 -10.86
N SER A 186 34.57 18.22 -11.80
CA SER A 186 34.28 18.30 -13.23
C SER A 186 33.23 17.29 -13.66
N SER A 187 33.33 16.04 -13.21
CA SER A 187 32.38 14.98 -13.51
C SER A 187 30.97 15.34 -13.05
N THR A 188 30.84 15.87 -11.84
CA THR A 188 29.54 16.22 -11.25
C THR A 188 28.95 17.51 -11.80
N LEU A 189 29.71 18.61 -11.81
CA LEU A 189 29.23 19.92 -12.26
C LEU A 189 29.07 20.01 -13.78
N VAL A 190 30.06 19.52 -14.54
CA VAL A 190 30.10 19.73 -16.00
C VAL A 190 29.41 18.59 -16.74
N TYR A 191 29.62 17.35 -16.31
CA TYR A 191 29.15 16.17 -17.03
C TYR A 191 27.89 15.52 -16.42
N GLY A 192 27.31 16.13 -15.38
CA GLY A 192 26.07 15.64 -14.75
C GLY A 192 26.25 14.32 -13.98
N GLY A 193 27.47 14.02 -13.53
CA GLY A 193 27.75 12.91 -12.65
C GLY A 193 27.04 13.03 -11.29
N SER A 194 26.80 11.90 -10.62
CA SER A 194 26.20 11.91 -9.27
C SER A 194 27.22 12.31 -8.20
N TYR A 195 26.78 13.12 -7.23
CA TYR A 195 27.60 13.46 -6.07
C TYR A 195 27.87 12.23 -5.19
N PRO A 196 29.00 12.22 -4.44
CA PRO A 196 29.24 11.20 -3.43
C PRO A 196 28.08 11.11 -2.43
N ARG A 197 27.90 9.92 -1.83
CA ARG A 197 26.97 9.78 -0.71
C ARG A 197 27.35 10.80 0.37
N TRP A 198 26.35 11.37 1.03
CA TRP A 198 26.54 12.43 2.05
C TRP A 198 26.99 13.78 1.50
N SER A 199 26.91 14.01 0.19
CA SER A 199 27.11 15.34 -0.42
C SER A 199 25.94 15.73 -1.31
N ASN A 200 25.65 17.02 -1.38
CA ASN A 200 24.69 17.60 -2.33
C ASN A 200 25.37 18.51 -3.38
N GLY A 201 26.69 18.43 -3.46
CA GLY A 201 27.51 19.29 -4.32
C GLY A 201 28.03 20.53 -3.63
N GLN A 202 27.25 21.20 -2.77
CA GLN A 202 27.72 22.40 -2.06
C GLN A 202 28.05 22.16 -0.58
N HIS A 203 27.50 21.09 -0.02
CA HIS A 203 27.62 20.72 1.38
C HIS A 203 27.93 19.24 1.47
N VAL A 204 28.86 18.88 2.35
CA VAL A 204 29.12 17.51 2.76
C VAL A 204 28.70 17.34 4.21
N PHE A 205 28.04 16.23 4.52
CA PHE A 205 27.47 15.93 5.84
C PHE A 205 28.25 14.81 6.52
N LEU A 206 28.29 14.82 7.85
CA LEU A 206 28.85 13.68 8.59
C LEU A 206 27.96 12.45 8.44
N ASN A 207 28.61 11.32 8.19
CA ASN A 207 28.01 10.01 8.01
C ASN A 207 27.50 9.47 9.34
N PHE A 208 26.33 8.84 9.28
CA PHE A 208 25.75 8.07 10.38
C PHE A 208 25.25 6.70 9.87
N SER A 209 25.15 5.73 10.78
CA SER A 209 24.71 4.38 10.47
C SER A 209 23.24 4.34 10.04
N SER A 210 22.94 3.47 9.09
CA SER A 210 21.55 3.23 8.69
C SER A 210 20.79 2.58 9.85
N PRO A 211 19.58 3.06 10.20
CA PRO A 211 18.78 2.43 11.24
C PRO A 211 18.40 1.01 10.82
N ASN A 212 18.29 0.11 11.80
CA ASN A 212 17.69 -1.21 11.58
C ASN A 212 16.22 -1.01 11.18
N LEU A 213 15.94 -1.23 9.90
CA LEU A 213 14.58 -1.21 9.40
C LEU A 213 13.83 -2.42 9.98
N PRO A 214 12.59 -2.25 10.48
CA PRO A 214 11.80 -3.39 10.92
C PRO A 214 11.61 -4.37 9.75
N GLY A 215 11.62 -5.68 10.03
CA GLY A 215 11.38 -6.68 8.99
C GLY A 215 10.03 -6.46 8.28
N GLY A 216 9.97 -6.73 6.98
CA GLY A 216 8.76 -6.63 6.17
C GLY A 216 8.95 -5.87 4.86
N ASN A 217 7.88 -5.81 4.06
CA ASN A 217 7.90 -5.06 2.80
C ASN A 217 7.72 -3.56 3.09
N ILE A 218 8.83 -2.87 3.34
CA ILE A 218 8.86 -1.44 3.59
C ILE A 218 9.02 -0.70 2.27
N SER A 219 8.16 0.28 2.05
CA SER A 219 8.33 1.24 0.96
C SER A 219 8.81 2.59 1.50
N GLN A 220 9.71 3.23 0.74
CA GLN A 220 10.16 4.61 0.95
C GLN A 220 10.65 4.93 2.38
N PRO A 221 11.63 4.19 2.91
CA PRO A 221 12.19 4.49 4.23
C PRO A 221 12.92 5.84 4.18
N LYS A 222 12.42 6.80 4.96
CA LYS A 222 12.96 8.15 5.05
C LYS A 222 13.44 8.41 6.46
N VAL A 223 14.67 8.89 6.62
CA VAL A 223 15.25 9.26 7.91
C VAL A 223 15.47 10.77 7.97
N VAL A 224 15.14 11.38 9.11
CA VAL A 224 15.45 12.77 9.41
C VAL A 224 16.34 12.81 10.64
N ALA A 225 17.58 13.27 10.50
CA ALA A 225 18.57 13.28 11.58
C ALA A 225 19.26 14.65 11.68
N THR A 226 19.86 14.93 12.83
CA THR A 226 20.69 16.13 13.01
C THR A 226 22.14 15.76 12.76
N THR A 227 22.81 16.50 11.89
CA THR A 227 24.22 16.30 11.52
C THR A 227 24.90 17.66 11.35
N GLN A 228 26.19 17.66 11.03
CA GLN A 228 26.96 18.86 10.76
C GLN A 228 27.42 18.88 9.30
N PRO A 229 26.93 19.82 8.47
CA PRO A 229 27.50 20.06 7.17
C PRO A 229 28.74 20.93 7.22
N TYR A 230 29.64 20.66 6.28
CA TYR A 230 30.82 21.47 5.95
C TYR A 230 30.68 21.98 4.53
N PHE A 231 30.97 23.26 4.33
CA PHE A 231 30.86 23.91 3.02
C PHE A 231 31.81 25.09 2.92
N ALA A 232 32.07 25.54 1.69
CA ALA A 232 32.86 26.72 1.44
C ALA A 232 32.12 27.69 0.53
N LYS A 233 32.45 28.97 0.67
CA LYS A 233 31.95 30.05 -0.17
C LYS A 233 33.13 30.84 -0.71
N LEU A 234 32.99 31.26 -1.95
CA LEU A 234 33.96 32.12 -2.61
C LEU A 234 33.31 33.48 -2.86
N GLU A 235 33.85 34.54 -2.28
CA GLU A 235 33.36 35.89 -2.51
C GLU A 235 34.23 36.60 -3.55
N CYS A 236 33.72 36.70 -4.78
CA CYS A 236 34.46 37.23 -5.91
C CYS A 236 34.07 38.68 -6.23
N GLN A 237 35.05 39.45 -6.70
CA GLN A 237 34.89 40.80 -7.22
C GLN A 237 35.73 40.97 -8.47
N THR A 238 35.16 41.60 -9.48
CA THR A 238 35.84 41.90 -10.74
C THR A 238 36.77 43.09 -10.55
N VAL A 239 37.90 43.06 -11.23
CA VAL A 239 38.90 44.12 -11.17
C VAL A 239 38.66 45.05 -12.34
N SER A 240 38.19 46.27 -12.05
CA SER A 240 38.11 47.32 -13.06
C SER A 240 39.51 47.80 -13.47
N ASP A 241 39.59 48.40 -14.65
CA ASP A 241 40.78 49.11 -15.13
C ASP A 241 42.02 48.21 -15.26
N VAL A 242 41.82 46.96 -15.71
CA VAL A 242 42.89 45.98 -15.92
C VAL A 242 43.99 46.54 -16.84
N CYS A 243 43.64 47.34 -17.85
CA CYS A 243 44.59 47.97 -18.77
C CYS A 243 45.66 48.80 -18.05
N ASP A 244 45.27 49.59 -17.04
CA ASP A 244 46.18 50.49 -16.31
C ASP A 244 47.06 49.72 -15.31
N ARG A 245 46.70 48.47 -15.03
CA ARG A 245 47.34 47.59 -14.03
C ARG A 245 48.07 46.40 -14.63
N MET A 246 48.19 46.38 -15.96
CA MET A 246 48.82 45.31 -16.72
C MET A 246 50.14 45.80 -17.31
N ILE A 247 51.23 45.16 -16.91
CA ILE A 247 52.55 45.35 -17.50
C ILE A 247 52.83 44.15 -18.41
N ARG A 248 53.18 44.42 -19.66
CA ARG A 248 53.49 43.39 -20.66
C ARG A 248 54.99 43.30 -20.87
N ILE A 249 55.56 42.14 -20.59
CA ILE A 249 56.99 41.86 -20.78
C ILE A 249 57.10 40.92 -21.98
N THR A 250 57.52 41.44 -23.13
CA THR A 250 57.65 40.64 -24.36
C THR A 250 58.78 39.61 -24.22
N ASP A 251 58.55 38.39 -24.70
CA ASP A 251 59.58 37.37 -24.80
C ASP A 251 60.52 37.69 -25.98
N PRO A 252 61.83 37.92 -25.74
CA PRO A 252 62.78 38.23 -26.81
C PRO A 252 62.91 37.10 -27.85
N ASP A 253 62.56 35.85 -27.49
CA ASP A 253 62.66 34.69 -28.36
C ASP A 253 61.35 34.42 -29.15
N SER A 254 60.31 35.24 -28.97
CA SER A 254 59.05 35.13 -29.72
C SER A 254 59.21 35.68 -31.14
N LEU A 255 59.34 34.78 -32.12
CA LEU A 255 59.50 35.08 -33.55
C LEU A 255 58.41 35.99 -34.15
N ASP A 256 57.22 36.00 -33.56
CA ASP A 256 56.05 36.75 -34.02
C ASP A 256 55.58 37.83 -33.04
N GLY A 257 56.32 38.05 -31.94
CA GLY A 257 56.02 39.06 -30.93
C GLY A 257 54.75 38.83 -30.11
N ASN A 258 54.12 37.65 -30.23
CA ASN A 258 52.89 37.28 -29.51
C ASN A 258 53.14 36.39 -28.27
N GLY A 259 54.40 36.23 -27.85
CA GLY A 259 54.80 35.58 -26.61
C GLY A 259 55.32 36.57 -25.57
N GLY A 260 55.06 36.30 -24.30
CA GLY A 260 55.56 37.13 -23.20
C GLY A 260 54.92 36.81 -21.86
N THR A 261 55.17 37.68 -20.88
CA THR A 261 54.57 37.60 -19.55
C THR A 261 53.63 38.78 -19.32
N TRP A 262 52.37 38.50 -18.96
CA TRP A 262 51.48 39.48 -18.36
C TRP A 262 51.75 39.57 -16.88
N TRP A 263 52.20 40.73 -16.41
CA TRP A 263 52.33 41.04 -15.00
C TRP A 263 51.15 41.91 -14.58
N LEU A 264 50.27 41.35 -13.76
CA LEU A 264 49.05 42.00 -13.29
C LEU A 264 49.19 42.31 -11.81
N ASN A 265 48.75 43.49 -11.40
CA ASN A 265 48.67 43.85 -9.99
C ASN A 265 47.35 44.51 -9.64
N GLY A 266 47.05 44.61 -8.35
CA GLY A 266 45.85 45.29 -7.89
C GLY A 266 45.70 45.24 -6.38
N THR A 267 44.63 45.88 -5.91
CA THR A 267 44.24 45.85 -4.49
C THR A 267 42.80 45.37 -4.37
N ASN A 268 42.57 44.28 -3.64
CA ASN A 268 41.24 43.77 -3.32
C ASN A 268 40.97 43.91 -1.82
N ARG A 269 39.98 44.73 -1.45
CA ARG A 269 39.56 44.98 -0.04
C ARG A 269 40.74 45.26 0.91
N GLY A 270 41.72 46.05 0.46
CA GLY A 270 42.92 46.40 1.22
C GLY A 270 44.09 45.43 1.11
N CYS A 271 43.95 44.32 0.37
CA CYS A 271 45.07 43.42 0.08
C CYS A 271 45.67 43.67 -1.30
N TYR A 272 46.95 44.03 -1.34
CA TYR A 272 47.72 44.10 -2.57
C TYR A 272 48.09 42.70 -3.07
N TRP A 273 47.85 42.44 -4.35
CA TRP A 273 48.21 41.20 -5.02
C TRP A 273 48.93 41.52 -6.33
N SER A 274 49.78 40.57 -6.74
CA SER A 274 50.47 40.60 -8.03
C SER A 274 50.62 39.18 -8.55
N THR A 275 50.38 38.97 -9.83
CA THR A 275 50.52 37.66 -10.48
C THR A 275 51.18 37.80 -11.84
N ASN A 276 51.91 36.77 -12.24
CA ASN A 276 52.71 36.75 -13.46
C ASN A 276 52.22 35.56 -14.29
N LEU A 277 51.76 35.84 -15.50
CA LEU A 277 51.11 34.87 -16.37
C LEU A 277 51.91 34.78 -17.67
N GLN A 278 52.52 33.62 -17.89
CA GLN A 278 53.22 33.34 -19.14
C GLN A 278 52.20 33.06 -20.24
N ILE A 279 52.31 33.80 -21.33
CA ILE A 279 51.50 33.70 -22.54
C ILE A 279 52.43 33.21 -23.66
N SER A 280 52.17 32.00 -24.17
CA SER A 280 52.81 31.52 -25.38
C SER A 280 51.88 31.72 -26.58
N ASN A 281 52.47 31.72 -27.78
CA ASN A 281 51.73 31.87 -29.02
C ASN A 281 50.74 30.70 -29.25
N GLY A 282 49.59 30.99 -29.87
CA GLY A 282 48.63 29.98 -30.33
C GLY A 282 47.49 29.63 -29.37
N PHE A 283 47.39 30.27 -28.20
CA PHE A 283 46.25 30.07 -27.31
C PHE A 283 45.02 30.86 -27.79
N THR A 284 43.93 30.17 -28.13
CA THR A 284 42.65 30.85 -28.38
C THR A 284 41.88 31.10 -27.10
N THR A 285 42.15 30.33 -26.05
CA THR A 285 41.50 30.46 -24.75
C THR A 285 42.54 30.35 -23.65
N TYR A 286 42.50 31.28 -22.70
CA TYR A 286 43.43 31.33 -21.58
C TYR A 286 42.66 31.53 -20.28
N LEU A 287 42.81 30.63 -19.31
CA LEU A 287 42.19 30.76 -17.99
C LEU A 287 43.09 30.21 -16.89
N GLN A 288 43.93 31.07 -16.33
CA GLN A 288 44.84 30.69 -15.24
C GLN A 288 44.30 31.18 -13.91
N THR A 289 44.56 30.39 -12.88
CA THR A 289 44.30 30.78 -11.49
C THR A 289 45.63 30.93 -10.75
N SER A 290 45.66 31.86 -9.80
CA SER A 290 46.82 32.10 -8.96
C SER A 290 46.39 32.49 -7.56
N LEU A 291 47.30 32.36 -6.60
CA LEU A 291 47.01 32.60 -5.20
C LEU A 291 47.97 33.62 -4.60
N LYS A 292 47.43 34.47 -3.73
CA LYS A 292 48.18 35.23 -2.75
C LYS A 292 47.73 34.81 -1.34
N VAL A 293 48.57 34.05 -0.63
CA VAL A 293 48.26 33.49 0.69
C VAL A 293 48.28 34.56 1.80
N THR A 294 49.10 35.60 1.64
CA THR A 294 49.36 36.59 2.69
C THR A 294 48.68 37.92 2.41
N CYS A 295 47.45 38.05 2.91
CA CYS A 295 46.80 39.34 3.10
C CYS A 295 46.63 39.57 4.60
N GLY A 296 47.02 40.77 5.08
CA GLY A 296 46.77 41.19 6.46
C GLY A 296 45.28 41.13 6.83
N ALA A 297 44.97 41.11 8.12
CA ALA A 297 43.62 40.89 8.64
C ALA A 297 42.57 41.82 8.00
N HIS A 298 41.45 41.25 7.56
CA HIS A 298 40.29 42.01 7.06
C HIS A 298 39.06 41.67 7.91
N ARG A 299 38.45 42.69 8.53
CA ARG A 299 37.22 42.58 9.36
C ARG A 299 37.22 41.32 10.24
N ASP A 300 38.14 41.28 11.20
CA ASP A 300 38.26 40.23 12.23
C ASP A 300 38.73 38.83 11.75
N SER A 301 38.85 38.58 10.43
CA SER A 301 39.51 37.39 9.90
C SER A 301 41.02 37.61 9.83
N LEU A 302 41.79 36.90 10.66
CA LEU A 302 43.21 37.17 10.87
C LEU A 302 44.11 36.92 9.64
N PHE A 303 43.66 36.12 8.67
CA PHE A 303 44.37 35.90 7.40
C PHE A 303 43.34 35.51 6.35
N SER A 304 43.39 36.09 5.17
CA SER A 304 42.52 35.71 4.05
C SER A 304 43.33 35.57 2.78
N GLY A 305 43.41 34.35 2.24
CA GLY A 305 43.95 34.13 0.90
C GLY A 305 43.19 34.96 -0.15
N ARG A 306 43.84 35.28 -1.26
CA ARG A 306 43.22 35.85 -2.44
C ARG A 306 43.45 34.91 -3.60
N MET A 307 42.37 34.35 -4.11
CA MET A 307 42.38 33.63 -5.37
C MET A 307 42.18 34.63 -6.49
N ILE A 308 43.06 34.62 -7.48
CA ILE A 308 43.00 35.48 -8.65
C ILE A 308 42.73 34.59 -9.86
N VAL A 309 41.64 34.85 -10.56
CA VAL A 309 41.24 34.14 -11.80
C VAL A 309 41.43 35.11 -12.96
N VAL A 310 42.20 34.71 -13.96
CA VAL A 310 42.49 35.54 -15.13
C VAL A 310 42.09 34.80 -16.40
N GLY A 311 41.07 35.33 -17.08
CA GLY A 311 40.46 34.74 -18.27
C GLY A 311 40.58 35.63 -19.50
N ALA A 312 40.85 35.03 -20.66
CA ALA A 312 40.89 35.74 -21.94
C ALA A 312 40.52 34.82 -23.11
N THR A 313 39.87 35.38 -24.12
CA THR A 313 39.58 34.73 -25.42
C THR A 313 40.35 35.39 -26.55
N ASN A 314 40.62 34.64 -27.62
CA ASN A 314 41.34 35.09 -28.81
C ASN A 314 42.62 35.81 -28.41
N VAL A 315 43.47 35.13 -27.64
CA VAL A 315 44.59 35.77 -26.96
C VAL A 315 45.63 36.23 -27.96
N ASN A 316 45.74 37.54 -28.09
CA ASN A 316 46.84 38.24 -28.69
C ASN A 316 47.56 39.00 -27.58
N PHE A 317 48.79 38.61 -27.27
CA PHE A 317 49.58 39.19 -26.18
C PHE A 317 49.60 40.72 -26.18
N SER A 318 49.66 41.33 -27.38
CA SER A 318 49.76 42.78 -27.57
C SER A 318 48.43 43.54 -27.61
N LYS A 319 47.28 42.86 -27.71
CA LYS A 319 45.97 43.52 -27.89
C LYS A 319 44.91 43.09 -26.89
N THR A 320 44.96 41.85 -26.42
CA THR A 320 43.92 41.29 -25.55
C THR A 320 44.02 41.87 -24.15
N VAL A 321 42.89 42.28 -23.61
CA VAL A 321 42.72 42.68 -22.21
C VAL A 321 42.03 41.52 -21.50
N PRO A 322 42.65 40.90 -20.49
CA PRO A 322 42.04 39.78 -19.79
C PRO A 322 40.97 40.26 -18.81
N THR A 323 39.96 39.43 -18.59
CA THR A 323 39.04 39.54 -17.46
C THR A 323 39.75 39.06 -16.21
N VAL A 324 39.80 39.89 -15.17
CA VAL A 324 40.45 39.55 -13.89
C VAL A 324 39.43 39.59 -12.77
N ILE A 325 39.35 38.49 -12.02
CA ILE A 325 38.48 38.33 -10.86
C ILE A 325 39.35 38.01 -9.65
N THR A 326 39.03 38.64 -8.53
CA THR A 326 39.70 38.45 -7.25
C THR A 326 38.69 37.94 -6.24
N CYS A 327 39.01 36.84 -5.56
CA CYS A 327 38.07 36.15 -4.71
C CYS A 327 38.64 35.88 -3.31
N ILE A 328 37.75 35.86 -2.32
CA ILE A 328 38.05 35.52 -0.92
C ILE A 328 37.38 34.18 -0.58
N PRO A 329 38.15 33.11 -0.35
CA PRO A 329 37.61 31.85 0.13
C PRO A 329 37.27 31.94 1.62
N THR A 330 36.09 31.43 1.97
CA THR A 330 35.60 31.31 3.35
C THR A 330 35.06 29.90 3.56
N TYR A 331 35.26 29.36 4.75
CA TYR A 331 34.98 27.97 5.08
C TYR A 331 34.06 27.94 6.29
N TRP A 332 33.06 27.08 6.26
CA TRP A 332 31.97 27.12 7.22
C TRP A 332 31.58 25.72 7.65
N ASN A 333 31.19 25.60 8.91
CA ASN A 333 30.41 24.48 9.39
C ASN A 333 29.09 24.97 9.96
N ALA A 334 28.10 24.09 10.01
CA ALA A 334 26.83 24.42 10.62
C ALA A 334 26.25 23.20 11.34
N GLN A 335 25.22 23.41 12.15
CA GLN A 335 24.31 22.34 12.54
C GLN A 335 23.14 22.30 11.56
N ALA A 336 22.79 21.11 11.07
CA ALA A 336 21.70 20.95 10.13
C ALA A 336 20.83 19.73 10.43
N ARG A 337 19.55 19.86 10.08
CA ARG A 337 18.61 18.73 10.08
C ARG A 337 18.51 18.20 8.67
N ILE A 338 19.06 17.01 8.42
CA ILE A 338 19.09 16.37 7.11
C ILE A 338 17.94 15.38 6.97
N SER A 339 17.32 15.37 5.80
CA SER A 339 16.26 14.44 5.40
C SER A 339 16.79 13.55 4.28
N MET A 340 16.91 12.25 4.55
CA MET A 340 17.51 11.29 3.62
C MET A 340 16.55 10.16 3.26
N ASN A 341 16.72 9.64 2.04
CA ASN A 341 16.15 8.39 1.61
C ASN A 341 17.13 7.25 1.94
N LEU A 342 16.63 6.20 2.59
CA LEU A 342 17.42 5.00 2.93
C LEU A 342 17.34 3.93 1.83
N ASP A 343 16.62 4.19 0.75
CA ASP A 343 16.56 3.29 -0.41
C ASP A 343 17.93 3.17 -1.09
N GLN A 344 18.45 1.94 -1.17
CA GLN A 344 19.83 1.64 -1.57
C GLN A 344 20.16 2.07 -3.00
N ASP A 345 19.14 2.17 -3.85
CA ASP A 345 19.26 2.52 -5.29
C ASP A 345 19.09 4.01 -5.59
N SER A 346 18.86 4.85 -4.57
CA SER A 346 18.65 6.28 -4.80
C SER A 346 19.97 6.99 -5.16
N ARG A 347 20.07 7.50 -6.40
CA ARG A 347 21.20 8.35 -6.85
C ARG A 347 21.38 9.60 -5.99
N ASN A 348 20.28 10.10 -5.40
CA ASN A 348 20.25 11.22 -4.49
C ASN A 348 19.70 10.77 -3.14
N SER A 349 20.60 10.38 -2.24
CA SER A 349 20.23 9.96 -0.87
C SER A 349 19.71 11.12 -0.02
N ILE A 350 20.04 12.38 -0.36
CA ILE A 350 19.63 13.58 0.37
C ILE A 350 18.41 14.19 -0.31
N LEU A 351 17.28 14.21 0.39
CA LEU A 351 16.01 14.81 -0.10
C LEU A 351 15.95 16.31 0.21
N GLY A 352 16.63 16.76 1.27
CA GLY A 352 16.66 18.15 1.70
C GLY A 352 17.33 18.30 3.06
N PHE A 353 17.65 19.54 3.43
CA PHE A 353 18.24 19.87 4.71
C PHE A 353 17.89 21.31 5.12
N GLU A 354 17.95 21.58 6.42
CA GLU A 354 17.72 22.90 7.00
C GLU A 354 18.95 23.26 7.86
N LEU A 355 19.53 24.44 7.60
CA LEU A 355 20.68 24.98 8.33
C LEU A 355 20.20 25.82 9.51
N ASN A 356 20.77 25.62 10.69
CA ASN A 356 20.46 26.40 11.90
C ASN A 356 21.49 27.51 12.12
N GLU A 357 22.60 27.17 12.77
CA GLU A 357 23.69 28.09 13.11
C GLU A 357 24.90 27.80 12.24
N THR A 358 25.41 28.82 11.54
CA THR A 358 26.63 28.74 10.75
C THR A 358 27.80 29.34 11.52
N LYS A 359 28.92 28.63 11.59
CA LYS A 359 30.16 29.10 12.19
C LYS A 359 31.27 29.04 11.15
N GLU A 360 32.04 30.13 11.06
CA GLU A 360 33.22 30.15 10.21
C GLU A 360 34.29 29.23 10.81
N LEU A 361 34.80 28.32 9.99
CA LEU A 361 35.79 27.32 10.37
C LEU A 361 36.93 27.39 9.37
N ARG A 362 38.02 28.08 9.71
CA ARG A 362 39.23 28.09 8.87
C ARG A 362 40.09 26.86 9.22
N PRO A 363 40.16 25.83 8.35
CA PRO A 363 40.91 24.60 8.66
C PRO A 363 42.42 24.87 8.65
N GLN A 364 43.23 24.17 9.44
CA GLN A 364 44.68 24.47 9.52
C GLN A 364 45.44 24.32 8.19
N PHE A 365 44.93 23.48 7.29
CA PHE A 365 45.52 23.19 5.97
C PHE A 365 45.06 24.15 4.84
N TRP A 366 44.29 25.20 5.17
CA TRP A 366 43.65 26.06 4.18
C TRP A 366 44.64 26.65 3.17
N ASP A 367 45.84 27.02 3.63
CA ASP A 367 46.89 27.63 2.83
C ASP A 367 47.48 26.66 1.81
N SER A 368 47.71 25.42 2.24
CA SER A 368 48.21 24.32 1.43
C SER A 368 47.16 23.90 0.39
N PHE A 369 45.89 23.76 0.79
CA PHE A 369 44.80 23.46 -0.14
C PHE A 369 44.66 24.54 -1.21
N GLU A 370 44.59 25.81 -0.80
CA GLU A 370 44.49 26.93 -1.74
C GLU A 370 45.71 26.97 -2.65
N TYR A 371 46.92 26.71 -2.14
CA TYR A 371 48.15 26.70 -2.94
C TYR A 371 48.11 25.63 -4.02
N GLU A 372 47.83 24.38 -3.65
CA GLU A 372 47.80 23.23 -4.57
C GLU A 372 46.71 23.37 -5.64
N LEU A 373 45.57 24.00 -5.32
CA LEU A 373 44.49 24.24 -6.28
C LEU A 373 44.94 25.03 -7.51
N ASN A 374 46.01 25.83 -7.37
CA ASN A 374 46.55 26.70 -8.41
C ASN A 374 47.85 26.17 -9.04
N GLN A 375 48.42 25.05 -8.59
CA GLN A 375 49.72 24.55 -9.08
C GLN A 375 49.62 23.84 -10.42
N VAL A 376 48.60 23.00 -10.61
CA VAL A 376 48.52 22.12 -11.79
C VAL A 376 48.04 22.91 -13.00
N LYS A 377 48.92 23.04 -13.98
CA LYS A 377 48.65 23.68 -15.27
C LYS A 377 48.44 22.61 -16.34
N SER A 378 47.32 22.68 -17.03
CA SER A 378 47.03 21.86 -18.20
C SER A 378 47.01 22.71 -19.48
N ILE A 379 47.58 22.16 -20.53
CA ILE A 379 47.50 22.71 -21.89
C ILE A 379 46.75 21.68 -22.72
N ASP A 380 45.56 22.04 -23.19
CA ASP A 380 44.77 21.19 -24.08
C ASP A 380 44.96 21.67 -25.53
N THR A 381 45.64 20.87 -26.33
CA THR A 381 45.87 21.11 -27.77
C THR A 381 44.86 20.37 -28.66
N THR A 382 43.93 19.61 -28.07
CA THR A 382 43.03 18.70 -28.82
C THR A 382 41.72 19.37 -29.26
N LEU A 383 41.38 20.53 -28.70
CA LEU A 383 40.20 21.29 -29.06
C LEU A 383 40.33 21.81 -30.52
N THR A 384 39.30 21.56 -31.35
CA THR A 384 39.21 22.00 -32.76
C THR A 384 40.35 21.54 -33.68
N GLY A 385 40.67 20.24 -33.65
CA GLY A 385 41.51 19.62 -34.68
C GLY A 385 42.99 20.03 -34.64
N GLY A 386 43.51 20.39 -33.46
CA GLY A 386 44.94 20.69 -33.26
C GLY A 386 45.35 22.14 -33.56
N THR A 387 44.41 23.02 -33.89
CA THR A 387 44.70 24.41 -34.29
C THR A 387 44.48 25.44 -33.18
N CYS A 388 43.84 25.05 -32.08
CA CYS A 388 43.55 25.92 -30.95
C CYS A 388 44.04 25.27 -29.65
N ALA A 389 44.92 25.93 -28.93
CA ALA A 389 45.32 25.49 -27.60
C ALA A 389 44.53 26.27 -26.53
N ALA A 390 44.06 25.56 -25.49
CA ALA A 390 43.54 26.17 -24.27
C ALA A 390 44.59 26.00 -23.16
N SER A 391 45.02 27.11 -22.55
CA SER A 391 45.89 27.08 -21.38
C SER A 391 45.06 27.37 -20.15
N ALA A 392 44.98 26.42 -19.22
CA ALA A 392 44.30 26.64 -17.95
C ALA A 392 45.00 25.93 -16.80
N THR A 393 44.83 26.43 -15.58
CA THR A 393 45.01 25.56 -14.40
C THR A 393 43.93 24.49 -14.39
N ASP A 394 44.12 23.33 -13.77
CA ASP A 394 43.09 22.29 -13.71
C ASP A 394 41.79 22.79 -13.06
N PHE A 395 41.89 23.54 -11.96
CA PHE A 395 40.73 24.24 -11.39
C PHE A 395 40.13 25.24 -12.39
N GLY A 396 40.97 26.05 -13.02
CA GLY A 396 40.57 26.98 -14.09
C GLY A 396 39.81 26.27 -15.21
N ARG A 397 40.26 25.11 -15.69
CA ARG A 397 39.59 24.35 -16.75
C ARG A 397 38.16 24.02 -16.36
N VAL A 398 37.92 23.55 -15.13
CA VAL A 398 36.57 23.28 -14.63
C VAL A 398 35.75 24.55 -14.54
N VAL A 399 36.35 25.68 -14.11
CA VAL A 399 35.68 27.00 -14.13
C VAL A 399 35.29 27.41 -15.54
N LEU A 400 36.15 27.22 -16.55
CA LEU A 400 35.84 27.55 -17.94
C LEU A 400 34.70 26.67 -18.47
N ASP A 401 34.79 25.36 -18.26
CA ASP A 401 33.81 24.41 -18.79
C ASP A 401 32.45 24.62 -18.11
N ASN A 402 32.41 24.89 -16.80
CA ASN A 402 31.18 25.27 -16.12
C ASN A 402 30.67 26.66 -16.55
N ALA A 403 31.54 27.63 -16.85
CA ALA A 403 31.13 28.93 -17.37
C ALA A 403 30.49 28.81 -18.76
N ARG A 404 30.97 27.88 -19.61
CA ARG A 404 30.36 27.57 -20.91
C ARG A 404 28.96 26.97 -20.76
N LEU A 405 28.73 26.19 -19.71
CA LEU A 405 27.38 25.67 -19.39
C LEU A 405 26.44 26.78 -18.91
N ILE A 406 26.93 27.74 -18.15
CA ILE A 406 26.14 28.91 -17.70
C ILE A 406 25.79 29.80 -18.91
N ASN A 407 26.78 30.22 -19.68
CA ASN A 407 26.59 31.01 -20.88
C ASN A 407 27.75 30.78 -21.87
N ASN A 408 27.50 29.97 -22.90
CA ASN A 408 28.53 29.57 -23.86
C ASN A 408 29.13 30.75 -24.65
N ALA A 409 28.31 31.73 -25.03
CA ALA A 409 28.78 32.89 -25.82
C ALA A 409 29.65 33.84 -25.00
N ASP A 410 29.36 33.93 -23.70
CA ASP A 410 29.96 34.89 -22.78
C ASP A 410 30.71 34.21 -21.63
N ALA A 411 31.25 33.02 -21.87
CA ALA A 411 31.89 32.20 -20.83
C ALA A 411 33.07 32.92 -20.14
N MET A 412 33.71 33.86 -20.83
CA MET A 412 34.84 34.66 -20.32
C MET A 412 34.47 36.06 -19.83
N LYS A 413 33.19 36.42 -19.85
CA LYS A 413 32.74 37.68 -19.24
C LYS A 413 32.78 37.58 -17.72
N GLU A 414 32.89 38.75 -17.10
CA GLU A 414 32.97 38.95 -15.65
C GLU A 414 31.93 38.17 -14.86
N GLU A 415 30.66 38.23 -15.27
CA GLU A 415 29.54 37.57 -14.58
C GLU A 415 29.63 36.04 -14.63
N SER A 416 29.86 35.48 -15.83
CA SER A 416 29.97 34.03 -16.05
C SER A 416 31.15 33.43 -15.29
N LEU A 417 32.33 34.06 -15.37
CA LEU A 417 33.51 33.61 -14.66
C LEU A 417 33.38 33.76 -13.14
N THR A 418 32.70 34.82 -12.67
CA THR A 418 32.42 35.00 -11.24
C THR A 418 31.53 33.88 -10.72
N SER A 419 30.35 33.70 -11.33
CA SER A 419 29.40 32.67 -10.94
C SER A 419 30.00 31.26 -11.02
N SER A 420 30.74 30.98 -12.10
CA SER A 420 31.38 29.68 -12.28
C SER A 420 32.47 29.42 -11.24
N SER A 421 33.35 30.40 -10.97
CA SER A 421 34.40 30.26 -9.95
C SER A 421 33.80 29.97 -8.58
N GLN A 422 32.70 30.63 -8.24
CA GLN A 422 31.98 30.41 -6.98
C GLN A 422 31.41 29.00 -6.87
N GLN A 423 30.75 28.52 -7.92
CA GLN A 423 30.16 27.17 -7.95
C GLN A 423 31.23 26.09 -7.89
N VAL A 424 32.29 26.19 -8.70
CA VAL A 424 33.35 25.18 -8.75
C VAL A 424 34.06 25.11 -7.40
N PHE A 425 34.41 26.24 -6.79
CA PHE A 425 35.03 26.24 -5.46
C PHE A 425 34.11 25.66 -4.38
N ALA A 426 32.83 26.03 -4.40
CA ALA A 426 31.83 25.49 -3.47
C ALA A 426 31.62 23.98 -3.64
N THR A 427 31.99 23.39 -4.77
CA THR A 427 31.93 21.93 -5.01
C THR A 427 33.23 21.21 -4.72
N VAL A 428 34.38 21.79 -5.08
CA VAL A 428 35.70 21.17 -4.82
C VAL A 428 35.93 20.98 -3.32
N TYR A 429 35.55 21.96 -2.49
CA TYR A 429 35.79 21.87 -1.05
C TYR A 429 35.01 20.74 -0.35
N PRO A 430 33.68 20.59 -0.51
CA PRO A 430 32.96 19.44 0.05
C PRO A 430 33.51 18.08 -0.40
N LEU A 431 33.96 17.97 -1.66
CA LEU A 431 34.57 16.74 -2.18
C LEU A 431 35.92 16.45 -1.50
N LEU A 432 36.77 17.47 -1.32
CA LEU A 432 37.99 17.36 -0.54
C LEU A 432 37.71 16.90 0.91
N VAL A 433 36.72 17.53 1.55
CA VAL A 433 36.35 17.22 2.93
C VAL A 433 35.84 15.78 3.04
N ASN A 434 35.01 15.33 2.09
CA ASN A 434 34.52 13.96 2.03
C ASN A 434 35.67 12.93 1.96
N ASP A 435 36.64 13.15 1.07
CA ASP A 435 37.66 12.15 0.78
C ASP A 435 38.79 12.13 1.80
N PHE A 436 39.12 13.29 2.40
CA PHE A 436 40.29 13.41 3.26
C PHE A 436 40.02 13.78 4.72
N MET A 437 38.95 14.52 5.01
CA MET A 437 38.75 15.13 6.34
C MET A 437 37.72 14.42 7.19
N ILE A 438 36.70 13.82 6.57
CA ILE A 438 35.74 12.97 7.27
C ILE A 438 36.40 11.63 7.52
N ARG A 439 36.73 11.37 8.79
CA ARG A 439 37.37 10.12 9.22
C ARG A 439 36.44 9.33 10.16
N PRO A 440 36.58 8.00 10.22
CA PRO A 440 35.91 7.21 11.23
C PRO A 440 36.26 7.74 12.62
N ASN A 441 35.24 7.98 13.44
CA ASN A 441 35.40 8.43 14.81
C ASN A 441 35.79 7.24 15.70
N GLU A 442 36.73 7.42 16.63
CA GLU A 442 37.14 6.35 17.56
C GLU A 442 36.02 5.95 18.51
N ARG A 443 35.08 6.87 18.77
CA ARG A 443 33.86 6.61 19.55
C ARG A 443 32.65 7.08 18.77
N SER A 444 31.76 6.16 18.44
CA SER A 444 30.47 6.49 17.84
C SER A 444 29.63 7.33 18.81
N VAL A 445 28.97 8.35 18.28
CA VAL A 445 28.08 9.22 19.06
C VAL A 445 26.65 8.89 18.70
N ASP A 446 25.82 8.58 19.69
CA ASP A 446 24.39 8.38 19.48
C ASP A 446 23.71 9.70 19.09
N ILE A 447 23.10 9.72 17.91
CA ILE A 447 22.25 10.81 17.44
C ILE A 447 20.81 10.32 17.32
N THR A 448 19.84 11.16 17.68
CA THR A 448 18.43 10.82 17.54
C THR A 448 17.94 11.12 16.13
N GLY A 449 17.45 10.10 15.44
CA GLY A 449 16.77 10.24 14.15
C GLY A 449 15.26 10.10 14.27
N ASN A 450 14.53 10.60 13.28
CA ASN A 450 13.11 10.30 13.05
C ASN A 450 12.99 9.51 11.74
N LEU A 451 12.73 8.22 11.85
CA LEU A 451 12.50 7.30 10.75
C LEU A 451 11.00 7.28 10.44
N THR A 452 10.67 7.61 9.20
CA THR A 452 9.33 7.49 8.63
C THR A 452 9.34 6.45 7.53
N PHE A 453 8.44 5.48 7.61
CA PHE A 453 8.35 4.41 6.62
C PHE A 453 6.89 3.97 6.46
N THR A 454 6.55 3.44 5.29
CA THR A 454 5.21 2.92 5.04
C THR A 454 5.20 1.40 5.04
N THR A 455 4.26 0.81 5.78
CA THR A 455 3.99 -0.63 5.76
C THR A 455 2.55 -0.88 5.33
N ASN A 456 2.32 -1.98 4.63
CA ASN A 456 0.98 -2.43 4.30
C ASN A 456 0.41 -3.20 5.49
N ARG A 457 -0.78 -2.81 5.96
CA ARG A 457 -1.50 -3.52 7.02
C ARG A 457 -2.92 -3.82 6.58
N LEU A 458 -3.49 -4.86 7.19
CA LEU A 458 -4.88 -5.23 7.01
C LEU A 458 -5.80 -4.37 7.86
N PHE A 459 -6.79 -3.75 7.21
CA PHE A 459 -7.84 -2.96 7.84
C PHE A 459 -9.21 -3.56 7.59
N VAL A 460 -10.09 -3.43 8.58
CA VAL A 460 -11.51 -3.74 8.41
C VAL A 460 -12.18 -2.57 7.70
N TYR A 461 -12.79 -2.82 6.55
CA TYR A 461 -13.47 -1.78 5.79
C TYR A 461 -14.84 -1.48 6.41
N ASN A 462 -14.96 -0.30 7.02
CA ASN A 462 -16.11 0.09 7.83
C ASN A 462 -17.45 -0.05 7.11
N ILE A 463 -17.52 0.30 5.81
CA ILE A 463 -18.78 0.25 5.06
C ILE A 463 -19.24 -1.21 4.88
N SER A 464 -18.37 -2.08 4.36
CA SER A 464 -18.71 -3.50 4.17
C SER A 464 -19.04 -4.18 5.49
N ALA A 465 -18.25 -3.94 6.54
CA ALA A 465 -18.49 -4.51 7.86
C ALA A 465 -19.83 -4.05 8.46
N SER A 466 -20.20 -2.77 8.31
CA SER A 466 -21.48 -2.24 8.80
C SER A 466 -22.68 -2.84 8.07
N ILE A 467 -22.59 -3.04 6.75
CA ILE A 467 -23.66 -3.67 5.98
C ILE A 467 -23.82 -5.15 6.37
N ILE A 468 -22.72 -5.89 6.52
CA ILE A 468 -22.75 -7.29 6.99
C ILE A 468 -23.37 -7.35 8.40
N LEU A 469 -22.97 -6.46 9.30
CA LEU A 469 -23.54 -6.38 10.65
C LEU A 469 -25.05 -6.14 10.61
N GLY A 470 -25.52 -5.20 9.78
CA GLY A 470 -26.94 -4.94 9.56
C GLY A 470 -27.70 -6.16 9.05
N LEU A 471 -27.14 -6.88 8.07
CA LEU A 471 -27.72 -8.12 7.54
C LEU A 471 -27.80 -9.20 8.62
N LEU A 472 -26.76 -9.39 9.43
CA LEU A 472 -26.75 -10.37 10.52
C LEU A 472 -27.77 -10.02 11.62
N VAL A 473 -27.95 -8.74 11.94
CA VAL A 473 -28.98 -8.28 12.88
C VAL A 473 -30.38 -8.58 12.34
N CYS A 474 -30.63 -8.33 11.05
CA CYS A 474 -31.89 -8.71 10.40
C CYS A 474 -32.15 -10.22 10.48
N VAL A 475 -31.11 -11.04 10.28
CA VAL A 475 -31.22 -12.50 10.44
C VAL A 475 -31.50 -12.91 11.88
N ALA A 476 -30.84 -12.29 12.85
CA ALA A 476 -31.10 -12.57 14.27
C ALA A 476 -32.56 -12.26 14.63
N ILE A 477 -33.09 -11.12 14.17
CA ILE A 477 -34.51 -10.76 14.35
C ILE A 477 -35.42 -11.79 13.68
N LEU A 478 -35.11 -12.19 12.44
CA LEU A 478 -35.87 -13.21 11.71
C LEU A 478 -35.87 -14.57 12.44
N LEU A 479 -34.73 -15.03 12.94
CA LEU A 479 -34.62 -16.27 13.70
C LEU A 479 -35.44 -16.21 14.99
N VAL A 480 -35.41 -15.08 15.71
CA VAL A 480 -36.24 -14.86 16.90
C VAL A 480 -37.73 -14.88 16.55
N MET A 481 -38.13 -14.24 15.44
CA MET A 481 -39.51 -14.29 14.95
C MET A 481 -39.94 -15.71 14.61
N ILE A 482 -39.11 -16.47 13.89
CA ILE A 482 -39.38 -17.87 13.53
C ILE A 482 -39.52 -18.72 14.79
N CYS A 483 -38.60 -18.60 15.77
CA CYS A 483 -38.70 -19.30 17.05
C CYS A 483 -40.04 -19.04 17.74
N ARG A 484 -40.38 -17.75 17.94
CA ARG A 484 -41.65 -17.38 18.61
C ARG A 484 -42.87 -17.86 17.84
N TYR A 485 -42.83 -17.77 16.51
CA TYR A 485 -43.93 -18.24 15.68
C TYR A 485 -44.11 -19.75 15.80
N THR A 486 -43.01 -20.52 15.81
CA THR A 486 -43.05 -21.98 15.93
C THR A 486 -43.49 -22.46 17.32
N GLU A 487 -43.30 -21.66 18.36
CA GLU A 487 -43.81 -21.94 19.72
C GLU A 487 -45.31 -21.64 19.85
N GLY A 488 -45.81 -20.62 19.15
CA GLY A 488 -47.22 -20.21 19.24
C GLY A 488 -48.18 -20.94 18.31
N HIS A 489 -47.68 -21.67 17.30
CA HIS A 489 -48.52 -22.34 16.30
C HIS A 489 -48.19 -23.83 16.20
N ASP A 490 -49.15 -24.65 16.63
CA ASP A 490 -49.08 -26.08 16.42
C ASP A 490 -49.20 -26.40 14.92
N SER A 491 -48.41 -27.39 14.50
CA SER A 491 -48.47 -27.93 13.14
C SER A 491 -49.26 -29.22 13.19
N MET A 492 -50.20 -29.39 12.25
CA MET A 492 -50.93 -30.66 12.07
C MET A 492 -49.97 -31.83 11.79
N LEU A 493 -48.79 -31.55 11.24
CA LEU A 493 -47.74 -32.53 11.02
C LEU A 493 -46.90 -32.76 12.28
N LEU A 494 -46.95 -33.98 12.82
CA LEU A 494 -46.08 -34.45 13.89
C LEU A 494 -44.64 -34.69 13.39
N GLU A 495 -44.48 -35.12 12.14
CA GLU A 495 -43.21 -35.33 11.45
C GLU A 495 -43.26 -34.79 10.02
N GLU A 496 -42.10 -34.62 9.40
CA GLU A 496 -42.05 -34.22 7.99
C GLU A 496 -42.54 -35.35 7.09
N LEU A 497 -43.32 -34.99 6.06
CA LEU A 497 -43.82 -35.93 5.07
C LEU A 497 -42.66 -36.37 4.17
N ILE A 498 -42.21 -37.61 4.35
CA ILE A 498 -41.14 -38.17 3.52
C ILE A 498 -41.75 -38.71 2.22
N GLY A 499 -41.53 -37.97 1.12
CA GLY A 499 -41.93 -38.37 -0.23
C GLY A 499 -43.43 -38.31 -0.49
N ILE A 500 -43.84 -38.76 -1.69
CA ILE A 500 -45.23 -38.72 -2.17
C ILE A 500 -46.17 -39.54 -1.26
N ILE A 501 -45.65 -40.60 -0.65
CA ILE A 501 -46.40 -41.48 0.26
C ILE A 501 -46.84 -40.72 1.52
N GLY A 502 -46.00 -39.83 2.05
CA GLY A 502 -46.39 -38.99 3.18
C GLY A 502 -47.61 -38.13 2.84
N TYR A 503 -47.55 -37.40 1.72
CA TYR A 503 -48.69 -36.61 1.25
C TYR A 503 -49.93 -37.45 0.97
N ALA A 504 -49.76 -38.63 0.37
CA ALA A 504 -50.85 -39.56 0.13
C ALA A 504 -51.50 -40.00 1.45
N GLY A 505 -50.70 -40.29 2.50
CA GLY A 505 -51.20 -40.68 3.81
C GLY A 505 -52.09 -39.62 4.47
N ILE A 506 -51.79 -38.34 4.29
CA ILE A 506 -52.66 -37.24 4.76
C ILE A 506 -53.94 -37.13 3.93
N LEU A 507 -53.83 -37.44 2.63
CA LEU A 507 -54.96 -37.33 1.71
C LEU A 507 -55.92 -38.51 1.84
N VAL A 508 -55.46 -39.70 2.26
CA VAL A 508 -56.32 -40.88 2.48
C VAL A 508 -57.46 -40.52 3.43
N ASP A 509 -58.69 -40.83 3.00
CA ASP A 509 -59.96 -40.51 3.66
C ASP A 509 -60.29 -39.02 3.86
N SER A 510 -59.49 -38.11 3.31
CA SER A 510 -59.81 -36.68 3.31
C SER A 510 -60.84 -36.31 2.24
N VAL A 511 -61.58 -35.23 2.46
CA VAL A 511 -62.48 -34.62 1.45
C VAL A 511 -61.69 -34.23 0.19
N VAL A 512 -60.41 -33.87 0.35
CA VAL A 512 -59.52 -33.52 -0.77
C VAL A 512 -59.28 -34.72 -1.69
N ASN A 513 -59.20 -35.94 -1.16
CA ASN A 513 -59.09 -37.14 -1.98
C ASN A 513 -60.36 -37.37 -2.83
N LYS A 514 -61.55 -37.14 -2.27
CA LYS A 514 -62.80 -37.19 -3.06
C LYS A 514 -62.78 -36.17 -4.22
N ILE A 515 -62.32 -34.95 -3.96
CA ILE A 515 -62.17 -33.91 -4.99
C ILE A 515 -61.09 -34.29 -6.02
N ALA A 516 -59.95 -34.82 -5.57
CA ALA A 516 -58.88 -35.27 -6.46
C ALA A 516 -59.34 -36.43 -7.36
N THR A 517 -60.13 -37.36 -6.83
CA THR A 517 -60.74 -38.44 -7.64
C THR A 517 -61.73 -37.91 -8.67
N ALA A 518 -62.52 -36.88 -8.33
CA ALA A 518 -63.43 -36.21 -9.26
C ALA A 518 -62.67 -35.47 -10.38
N ILE A 519 -61.59 -34.76 -10.05
CA ILE A 519 -60.73 -34.08 -11.03
C ILE A 519 -60.05 -35.09 -11.96
N ARG A 520 -59.54 -36.19 -11.40
CA ARG A 520 -58.91 -37.28 -12.17
C ARG A 520 -59.91 -38.00 -13.09
N GLY A 521 -61.17 -38.12 -12.67
CA GLY A 521 -62.25 -38.70 -13.46
C GLY A 521 -62.68 -37.86 -14.67
N GLY A 522 -62.27 -36.58 -14.73
CA GLY A 522 -62.47 -35.74 -15.91
C GLY A 522 -61.63 -36.23 -17.10
N ALA A 523 -62.26 -36.40 -18.26
CA ALA A 523 -61.74 -37.12 -19.43
C ALA A 523 -60.40 -36.63 -20.03
N ASN A 524 -59.77 -35.57 -19.51
CA ASN A 524 -58.54 -34.96 -20.04
C ASN A 524 -57.56 -34.46 -18.95
N TYR A 525 -57.46 -35.12 -17.79
CA TYR A 525 -56.53 -34.67 -16.74
C TYR A 525 -55.05 -34.90 -17.13
N GLN A 526 -54.33 -33.82 -17.43
CA GLN A 526 -52.90 -33.83 -17.78
C GLN A 526 -51.99 -33.37 -16.62
N GLY A 527 -52.44 -33.47 -15.36
CA GLY A 527 -51.65 -33.05 -14.21
C GLY A 527 -51.67 -31.54 -13.92
N LYS A 528 -52.54 -30.76 -14.58
CA LYS A 528 -52.77 -29.34 -14.25
C LYS A 528 -54.06 -29.18 -13.46
N THR A 529 -53.99 -28.51 -12.31
CA THR A 529 -55.15 -28.01 -11.60
C THR A 529 -55.77 -26.85 -12.37
N THR A 530 -57.02 -27.00 -12.83
CA THR A 530 -57.75 -25.94 -13.54
C THR A 530 -58.27 -24.91 -12.52
N GLY A 531 -58.43 -23.66 -12.94
CA GLY A 531 -58.97 -22.60 -12.07
C GLY A 531 -60.36 -22.94 -11.52
N ASP A 532 -61.12 -23.79 -12.20
CA ASP A 532 -62.43 -24.25 -11.76
C ASP A 532 -62.33 -25.26 -10.61
N ALA A 533 -61.36 -26.19 -10.64
CA ALA A 533 -61.09 -27.07 -9.50
C ALA A 533 -60.70 -26.27 -8.25
N MET A 534 -59.99 -25.16 -8.43
CA MET A 534 -59.61 -24.26 -7.35
C MET A 534 -60.81 -23.51 -6.77
N LYS A 535 -61.76 -23.06 -7.62
CA LYS A 535 -63.01 -22.43 -7.17
C LYS A 535 -63.86 -23.39 -6.33
N VAL A 536 -63.92 -24.67 -6.72
CA VAL A 536 -64.65 -25.72 -5.97
C VAL A 536 -64.01 -25.94 -4.59
N LEU A 537 -62.68 -25.89 -4.50
CA LEU A 537 -61.94 -25.99 -3.24
C LEU A 537 -62.07 -24.74 -2.35
N ASP A 538 -62.28 -23.56 -2.93
CA ASP A 538 -62.43 -22.29 -2.22
C ASP A 538 -63.88 -22.01 -1.74
N THR A 539 -64.91 -22.66 -2.32
CA THR A 539 -66.30 -22.60 -1.82
C THR A 539 -66.40 -23.31 -0.47
N ARG A 540 -66.27 -22.51 0.60
CA ARG A 540 -66.21 -22.93 2.02
C ARG A 540 -67.51 -23.55 2.55
N ASP A 541 -68.62 -23.37 1.85
CA ASP A 541 -69.91 -23.95 2.21
C ASP A 541 -70.13 -25.21 1.38
N GLY A 542 -70.58 -26.29 2.00
CA GLY A 542 -70.98 -27.54 1.35
C GLY A 542 -72.10 -27.42 0.31
N THR A 543 -72.35 -26.25 -0.25
CA THR A 543 -73.07 -26.05 -1.50
C THR A 543 -72.21 -26.56 -2.65
N VAL A 544 -72.43 -27.83 -2.99
CA VAL A 544 -71.91 -28.46 -4.21
C VAL A 544 -72.19 -27.53 -5.39
N PRO A 545 -71.20 -27.16 -6.21
CA PRO A 545 -71.48 -26.48 -7.46
C PRO A 545 -72.32 -27.39 -8.34
N SER A 546 -73.49 -26.90 -8.75
CA SER A 546 -74.53 -27.62 -9.49
C SER A 546 -74.11 -28.20 -10.86
N SER A 547 -72.81 -28.13 -11.20
CA SER A 547 -72.22 -28.64 -12.44
C SER A 547 -71.45 -29.95 -12.27
N PHE A 548 -71.29 -30.47 -11.04
CA PHE A 548 -70.78 -31.82 -10.81
C PHE A 548 -71.93 -32.73 -10.40
N ALA A 549 -72.24 -33.72 -11.25
CA ALA A 549 -73.35 -34.63 -11.09
C ALA A 549 -73.37 -35.23 -9.67
N THR A 550 -74.54 -35.08 -9.05
CA THR A 550 -74.93 -35.56 -7.73
C THR A 550 -74.64 -37.05 -7.55
N TYR A 551 -73.76 -37.38 -6.61
CA TYR A 551 -73.90 -38.59 -5.80
C TYR A 551 -74.67 -38.18 -4.54
N GLU A 552 -75.95 -38.53 -4.51
CA GLU A 552 -76.93 -38.15 -3.51
C GLU A 552 -76.96 -39.22 -2.41
N GLU A 553 -75.94 -39.25 -1.57
CA GLU A 553 -75.95 -39.93 -0.26
C GLU A 553 -74.79 -39.33 0.57
N ASP A 554 -75.05 -38.94 1.82
CA ASP A 554 -74.14 -38.29 2.79
C ASP A 554 -73.97 -36.76 2.79
N GLN A 555 -75.08 -36.02 2.76
CA GLN A 555 -75.10 -34.60 3.20
C GLN A 555 -74.92 -34.39 4.72
N ALA A 556 -74.82 -35.44 5.53
CA ALA A 556 -74.61 -35.33 6.99
C ALA A 556 -73.14 -35.23 7.42
N ALA A 557 -72.17 -35.41 6.50
CA ALA A 557 -70.73 -35.48 6.83
C ALA A 557 -69.99 -34.13 6.79
N THR A 558 -70.65 -33.02 6.46
CA THR A 558 -70.04 -31.68 6.33
C THR A 558 -70.07 -30.87 7.64
N ARG A 559 -69.69 -31.50 8.75
CA ARG A 559 -69.15 -30.79 9.92
C ARG A 559 -67.71 -31.25 10.12
N ILE A 560 -66.77 -30.37 9.78
CA ILE A 560 -65.36 -30.55 10.10
C ILE A 560 -65.21 -30.44 11.63
N ALA A 561 -65.31 -31.58 12.30
CA ALA A 561 -64.68 -31.80 13.59
C ALA A 561 -63.53 -32.78 13.34
N LEU A 562 -62.32 -32.26 13.16
CA LEU A 562 -61.11 -33.02 13.50
C LEU A 562 -61.05 -33.10 15.03
N GLN A 563 -61.96 -33.87 15.62
CA GLN A 563 -61.86 -34.30 17.02
C GLN A 563 -60.95 -35.53 17.02
N SER A 564 -59.65 -35.29 17.12
CA SER A 564 -58.70 -36.35 17.45
C SER A 564 -58.98 -36.79 18.89
N ARG A 565 -59.40 -38.05 19.08
CA ARG A 565 -58.96 -38.87 20.24
C ARG A 565 -59.49 -40.30 20.36
N VAL A 566 -60.29 -40.84 19.43
CA VAL A 566 -60.86 -42.20 19.67
C VAL A 566 -60.44 -43.28 18.67
N SER A 567 -59.93 -42.98 17.47
CA SER A 567 -59.74 -44.03 16.45
C SER A 567 -58.31 -44.53 16.22
N GLU A 568 -57.29 -43.95 16.84
CA GLU A 568 -55.89 -44.31 16.50
C GLU A 568 -55.46 -45.66 17.08
N ILE A 569 -56.00 -46.06 18.24
CA ILE A 569 -55.73 -47.37 18.85
C ILE A 569 -56.51 -48.48 18.10
N GLU A 570 -57.77 -48.26 17.73
CA GLU A 570 -58.57 -49.24 16.97
C GLU A 570 -58.06 -49.43 15.53
N PHE A 571 -57.52 -48.39 14.88
CA PHE A 571 -57.00 -48.51 13.52
C PHE A 571 -55.67 -49.28 13.49
N ILE A 572 -54.79 -49.06 14.45
CA ILE A 572 -53.51 -49.78 14.54
C ILE A 572 -53.75 -51.26 14.90
N GLU A 573 -54.65 -51.58 15.83
CA GLU A 573 -54.99 -52.99 16.14
C GLU A 573 -55.68 -53.72 14.98
N LYS A 574 -56.47 -53.02 14.17
CA LYS A 574 -57.22 -53.63 13.05
C LYS A 574 -56.37 -53.93 11.82
N TYR A 575 -55.29 -53.18 11.59
CA TYR A 575 -54.48 -53.31 10.37
C TYR A 575 -53.04 -53.77 10.62
N PHE A 576 -52.56 -53.72 11.85
CA PHE A 576 -51.23 -54.22 12.24
C PHE A 576 -51.35 -55.26 13.35
N LEU A 577 -51.96 -56.42 13.04
CA LEU A 577 -51.89 -57.59 13.90
C LEU A 577 -50.41 -57.97 14.12
N SER A 578 -49.94 -57.84 15.35
CA SER A 578 -48.67 -58.40 15.79
C SER A 578 -48.75 -59.92 15.67
N ASN A 579 -48.15 -60.47 14.63
CA ASN A 579 -48.00 -61.90 14.43
C ASN A 579 -46.90 -62.41 15.39
N VAL A 580 -47.21 -62.47 16.69
CA VAL A 580 -46.45 -63.23 17.70
C VAL A 580 -47.03 -64.63 17.70
N GLY A 581 -46.42 -65.53 16.92
CA GLY A 581 -46.88 -66.92 16.85
C GLY A 581 -46.25 -67.72 15.73
N GLY A 582 -44.91 -67.78 15.69
CA GLY A 582 -44.18 -68.61 14.72
C GLY A 582 -42.96 -69.27 15.37
N ASN A 583 -43.14 -70.51 15.84
CA ASN A 583 -42.05 -71.41 16.20
C ASN A 583 -41.10 -71.58 15.01
N ALA A 584 -39.87 -71.10 15.12
CA ALA A 584 -38.77 -71.45 14.23
C ALA A 584 -37.68 -72.16 15.02
N GLN A 585 -37.43 -73.41 14.63
CA GLN A 585 -36.44 -74.33 15.16
C GLN A 585 -35.03 -73.71 15.15
N ARG A 586 -34.27 -73.97 16.22
CA ARG A 586 -32.80 -73.87 16.24
C ARG A 586 -32.18 -74.79 15.19
N PRO A 587 -31.22 -74.30 14.40
CA PRO A 587 -30.11 -75.12 13.92
C PRO A 587 -28.82 -74.79 14.68
N LEU A 588 -28.03 -75.84 14.83
CA LEU A 588 -26.72 -75.91 15.47
C LEU A 588 -25.69 -74.92 14.92
N ASP A 589 -24.89 -74.44 15.87
CA ASP A 589 -23.45 -74.15 15.83
C ASP A 589 -22.65 -74.81 14.69
N ILE A 590 -21.71 -74.06 14.08
CA ILE A 590 -20.37 -74.52 13.63
C ILE A 590 -19.49 -73.32 13.19
N SER A 591 -18.25 -73.37 13.66
CA SER A 591 -16.99 -72.81 13.11
C SER A 591 -16.62 -71.32 13.28
N GLN A 592 -15.84 -71.11 14.35
CA GLN A 592 -14.43 -70.65 14.36
C GLN A 592 -13.99 -69.33 13.68
N PRO A 593 -13.17 -68.51 14.38
CA PRO A 593 -12.38 -67.44 13.78
C PRO A 593 -11.01 -67.96 13.29
N GLN A 594 -10.54 -67.49 12.13
CA GLN A 594 -9.13 -67.56 11.77
C GLN A 594 -8.57 -66.15 11.49
N PRO A 595 -7.34 -65.86 11.96
CA PRO A 595 -6.67 -64.58 11.77
C PRO A 595 -5.91 -64.55 10.42
N ARG A 596 -5.72 -63.35 9.88
CA ARG A 596 -4.81 -63.08 8.77
C ARG A 596 -3.72 -62.11 9.21
N ASN A 597 -2.49 -62.63 9.35
CA ASN A 597 -1.27 -61.96 8.88
C ASN A 597 -1.02 -62.51 7.44
N VAL A 598 -0.28 -61.96 6.49
CA VAL A 598 0.85 -61.01 6.33
C VAL A 598 0.67 -60.41 4.90
N ASP A 599 0.95 -59.14 4.63
CA ASP A 599 2.17 -58.60 3.99
C ASP A 599 2.24 -57.08 4.13
#